data_AF-A0A2S2Q8H7-F1
#
_entry.id   AF-A0A2S2Q8H7-F1
#
_cell.length_a   1.000
_cell.length_b   1.000
_cell.length_c   1.000
_cell.angle_alpha   90.00
_cell.angle_beta   90.00
_cell.angle_gamma   90.00
#
_symmetry.space_group_name_H-M   'P 1'
#
loop_
_entity.id
_entity.type
_entity.pdbx_description
1 polymer ?
#
loop_
_entity_poly.entity_id
_entity_poly.type
_entity_poly.pdbx_seq_one_letter_code
_entity_poly.pdbx_strand_id
1 'polypeptide(L)'
;MAQGAKPGEGGELPGYKVTKDIASTRHSVPGVGLISPPPHHDIYSIEDLAELIYDLKCANPNARISVKLVSEVGVGVVASGVAKGKAEHIVISGHDGGTGASSWTGIKNAGLPWELGVAETHQVLVLNNLRSRVVVQADGQIRTGFDVIVAALLGADEIG
;
A
#
# COMPACT_ATOMS: atom_id res chain seq x y z
N MET A 1 -0.94 -4.14 -0.66
CA MET A 1 -0.86 -5.01 0.52
C MET A 1 -1.82 -4.57 1.60
N ALA A 2 -1.79 -3.29 1.97
CA ALA A 2 -2.65 -2.77 3.03
C ALA A 2 -3.01 -1.30 2.77
N GLN A 3 -3.93 -0.76 3.58
CA GLN A 3 -4.29 0.67 3.60
C GLN A 3 -4.29 1.21 5.03
N GLY A 4 -3.90 2.47 5.21
CA GLY A 4 -3.74 3.11 6.52
C GLY A 4 -4.94 2.98 7.45
N ALA A 5 -6.15 3.16 6.92
CA ALA A 5 -7.38 3.10 7.71
C ALA A 5 -7.76 1.70 8.25
N LYS A 6 -7.22 0.64 7.66
CA LYS A 6 -7.48 -0.75 8.05
C LYS A 6 -6.39 -1.69 7.52
N PRO A 7 -5.20 -1.70 8.13
CA PRO A 7 -4.04 -2.40 7.57
C PRO A 7 -4.17 -3.92 7.53
N GLY A 8 -4.91 -4.50 8.48
CA GLY A 8 -5.11 -5.95 8.60
C GLY A 8 -6.43 -6.48 8.03
N GLU A 9 -7.19 -5.66 7.32
CA GLU A 9 -8.51 -6.03 6.78
C GLU A 9 -8.59 -5.80 5.27
N GLY A 10 -9.55 -6.46 4.61
CA GLY A 10 -9.83 -6.27 3.20
C GLY A 10 -10.71 -5.04 2.90
N GLY A 11 -10.83 -4.72 1.61
CA GLY A 11 -11.78 -3.72 1.12
C GLY A 11 -13.23 -4.04 1.48
N GLU A 12 -14.05 -3.00 1.66
CA GLU A 12 -15.47 -3.15 1.96
C GLU A 12 -16.29 -2.22 1.06
N LEU A 13 -17.35 -2.77 0.46
CA LEU A 13 -18.35 -2.00 -0.27
C LEU A 13 -19.75 -2.46 0.16
N PRO A 14 -20.51 -1.63 0.91
CA PRO A 14 -21.86 -1.96 1.33
C PRO A 14 -22.77 -2.29 0.15
N GLY A 15 -23.64 -3.29 0.32
CA GLY A 15 -24.48 -3.83 -0.78
C GLY A 15 -25.36 -2.79 -1.46
N TYR A 16 -25.90 -1.82 -0.69
CA TYR A 16 -26.71 -0.73 -1.26
C TYR A 16 -25.91 0.20 -2.20
N LYS A 17 -24.57 0.18 -2.15
CA LYS A 17 -23.69 0.88 -3.10
C LYS A 17 -23.32 0.01 -4.30
N VAL A 18 -23.65 -1.28 -4.30
CA VAL A 18 -23.35 -2.21 -5.40
C VAL A 18 -24.47 -2.11 -6.44
N THR A 19 -24.40 -1.06 -7.25
CA THR A 19 -25.30 -0.83 -8.40
C THR A 19 -25.10 -1.92 -9.46
N LYS A 20 -26.02 -2.00 -10.43
CA LYS A 20 -25.89 -2.96 -11.55
C LYS A 20 -24.58 -2.80 -12.31
N ASP A 21 -24.17 -1.55 -12.55
CA ASP A 21 -22.92 -1.25 -13.25
C ASP A 21 -21.70 -1.69 -12.43
N ILE A 22 -21.70 -1.41 -11.12
CA ILE A 22 -20.62 -1.84 -10.21
C ILE A 22 -20.54 -3.36 -10.14
N ALA A 23 -21.69 -4.04 -10.02
CA ALA A 23 -21.72 -5.51 -9.99
C ALA A 23 -21.24 -6.09 -11.32
N SER A 24 -21.63 -5.50 -12.45
CA SER A 24 -21.15 -5.94 -13.77
C SER A 24 -19.64 -5.76 -13.92
N THR A 25 -19.08 -4.64 -13.48
CA THR A 25 -17.62 -4.40 -13.51
C THR A 25 -16.85 -5.38 -12.63
N ARG A 26 -17.44 -5.78 -11.49
CA ARG A 26 -16.80 -6.66 -10.51
C ARG A 26 -17.16 -8.14 -10.67
N HIS A 27 -17.94 -8.48 -11.71
CA HIS A 27 -18.50 -9.82 -11.90
C HIS A 27 -19.21 -10.36 -10.64
N SER A 28 -19.96 -9.50 -9.95
CA SER A 28 -20.65 -9.80 -8.71
C SER A 28 -22.17 -9.61 -8.82
N VAL A 29 -22.90 -9.87 -7.72
CA VAL A 29 -24.36 -9.78 -7.68
C VAL A 29 -24.80 -8.38 -7.24
N PRO A 30 -25.66 -7.66 -7.99
CA PRO A 30 -26.17 -6.35 -7.59
C PRO A 30 -26.85 -6.39 -6.22
N GLY A 31 -26.60 -5.37 -5.39
CA GLY A 31 -27.18 -5.26 -4.04
C GLY A 31 -26.51 -6.11 -2.96
N VAL A 32 -25.60 -7.02 -3.31
CA VAL A 32 -24.88 -7.87 -2.34
C VAL A 32 -23.61 -7.15 -1.87
N GLY A 33 -23.40 -7.10 -0.55
CA GLY A 33 -22.20 -6.49 0.04
C GLY A 33 -20.93 -7.22 -0.38
N LEU A 34 -19.88 -6.47 -0.68
CA LEU A 34 -18.58 -7.02 -1.07
C LEU A 34 -17.57 -6.75 0.04
N ILE A 35 -17.16 -7.83 0.71
CA ILE A 35 -16.07 -7.82 1.69
C ILE A 35 -14.95 -8.64 1.08
N SER A 36 -13.81 -7.99 0.82
CA SER A 36 -12.66 -8.67 0.26
C SER A 36 -11.96 -9.52 1.33
N PRO A 37 -11.39 -10.67 0.96
CA PRO A 37 -10.47 -11.39 1.84
C PRO A 37 -9.34 -10.46 2.31
N PRO A 38 -8.94 -10.50 3.59
CA PRO A 38 -7.83 -9.67 4.07
C PRO A 38 -6.48 -9.97 3.39
N PRO A 39 -6.04 -11.24 3.23
CA PRO A 39 -4.83 -11.52 2.49
C PRO A 39 -5.13 -11.68 1.00
N HIS A 40 -4.12 -11.34 0.20
CA HIS A 40 -4.00 -11.85 -1.16
C HIS A 40 -3.76 -13.37 -1.08
N HIS A 41 -4.64 -14.16 -1.69
CA HIS A 41 -4.57 -15.63 -1.60
C HIS A 41 -3.40 -16.25 -2.38
N ASP A 42 -2.71 -15.43 -3.15
CA ASP A 42 -1.51 -15.70 -3.94
C ASP A 42 -0.25 -15.08 -3.31
N ILE A 43 -0.32 -14.53 -2.09
CA ILE A 43 0.82 -13.94 -1.38
C ILE A 43 0.81 -14.38 0.09
N TYR A 44 1.58 -15.42 0.42
CA TYR A 44 1.78 -15.86 1.81
C TYR A 44 3.20 -15.64 2.32
N SER A 45 4.10 -15.23 1.44
CA SER A 45 5.52 -15.03 1.72
C SER A 45 6.11 -13.95 0.80
N ILE A 46 7.39 -13.61 1.01
CA ILE A 46 8.06 -12.58 0.21
C ILE A 46 8.39 -13.09 -1.21
N GLU A 47 8.61 -14.39 -1.34
CA GLU A 47 8.81 -15.08 -2.60
C GLU A 47 7.53 -15.13 -3.43
N ASP A 48 6.37 -15.35 -2.79
CA ASP A 48 5.08 -15.28 -3.49
C ASP A 48 4.80 -13.86 -4.03
N LEU A 49 5.16 -12.82 -3.26
CA LEU A 49 5.06 -11.45 -3.74
C LEU A 49 5.96 -11.21 -4.96
N ALA A 50 7.17 -11.78 -4.95
CA ALA A 50 8.09 -11.67 -6.09
C ALA A 50 7.53 -12.37 -7.33
N GLU A 51 6.85 -13.51 -7.16
CA GLU A 51 6.17 -14.20 -8.26
C GLU A 51 5.01 -13.36 -8.81
N LEU A 52 4.18 -12.76 -7.96
CA LEU A 52 3.13 -11.87 -8.43
C LEU A 52 3.70 -10.65 -9.18
N ILE A 53 4.81 -10.06 -8.70
CA ILE A 53 5.48 -8.97 -9.41
C ILE A 53 5.98 -9.45 -10.78
N TYR A 54 6.52 -10.67 -10.86
CA TYR A 54 6.94 -11.28 -12.11
C TYR A 54 5.78 -11.47 -13.08
N ASP A 55 4.67 -12.05 -12.62
CA ASP A 55 3.46 -12.27 -13.41
C ASP A 55 2.90 -10.96 -13.97
N LEU A 56 2.84 -9.92 -13.15
CA LEU A 56 2.38 -8.59 -13.58
C LEU A 56 3.30 -7.99 -14.66
N LYS A 57 4.61 -8.17 -14.54
CA LYS A 57 5.58 -7.68 -15.53
C LYS A 57 5.54 -8.51 -16.81
N CYS A 58 5.28 -9.81 -16.72
CA CYS A 58 5.06 -10.68 -17.88
C CYS A 58 3.78 -10.29 -18.63
N ALA A 59 2.71 -9.96 -17.91
CA ALA A 59 1.45 -9.51 -18.49
C ALA A 59 1.57 -8.10 -19.11
N ASN A 60 2.33 -7.20 -18.48
CA ASN A 60 2.58 -5.85 -18.99
C ASN A 60 4.03 -5.39 -18.73
N PRO A 61 4.95 -5.59 -19.69
CA PRO A 61 6.36 -5.24 -19.53
C PRO A 61 6.63 -3.74 -19.33
N ASN A 62 5.71 -2.88 -19.79
CA ASN A 62 5.86 -1.44 -19.73
C ASN A 62 5.32 -0.84 -18.42
N ALA A 63 4.57 -1.60 -17.63
CA ALA A 63 4.01 -1.12 -16.37
C ALA A 63 5.08 -1.03 -15.28
N ARG A 64 5.02 0.02 -14.46
CA ARG A 64 5.77 0.14 -13.20
C ARG A 64 5.02 -0.60 -12.11
N ILE A 65 5.65 -1.56 -11.44
CA ILE A 65 4.99 -2.32 -10.37
C ILE A 65 5.16 -1.62 -9.02
N SER A 66 4.04 -1.33 -8.37
CA SER A 66 3.97 -0.61 -7.10
C SER A 66 3.42 -1.50 -5.98
N VAL A 67 4.13 -1.55 -4.86
CA VAL A 67 3.66 -2.24 -3.65
C VAL A 67 3.27 -1.21 -2.59
N LYS A 68 1.99 -1.19 -2.25
CA LYS A 68 1.45 -0.32 -1.19
C LYS A 68 1.50 -1.02 0.17
N LEU A 69 2.31 -0.48 1.07
CA LEU A 69 2.50 -0.87 2.46
C LEU A 69 1.90 0.19 3.39
N VAL A 70 1.67 -0.18 4.65
CA VAL A 70 1.29 0.75 5.71
C VAL A 70 2.47 0.93 6.64
N SER A 71 2.65 2.15 7.13
CA SER A 71 3.64 2.47 8.16
C SER A 71 3.37 1.65 9.42
N GLU A 72 4.36 0.86 9.81
CA GLU A 72 4.43 0.12 11.06
C GLU A 72 5.90 -0.15 11.42
N VAL A 73 6.18 -0.50 12.67
CA VAL A 73 7.55 -0.83 13.06
C VAL A 73 8.03 -2.04 12.25
N GLY A 74 9.16 -1.91 11.56
CA GLY A 74 9.74 -2.97 10.75
C GLY A 74 9.35 -2.91 9.27
N VAL A 75 8.55 -1.91 8.86
CA VAL A 75 8.18 -1.71 7.44
C VAL A 75 9.41 -1.56 6.54
N GLY A 76 10.53 -1.01 7.04
CA GLY A 76 11.75 -0.87 6.26
C GLY A 76 12.41 -2.21 5.90
N VAL A 77 12.27 -3.21 6.78
CA VAL A 77 12.75 -4.58 6.51
C VAL A 77 11.91 -5.22 5.41
N VAL A 78 10.59 -5.08 5.50
CA VAL A 78 9.64 -5.55 4.46
C VAL A 78 9.93 -4.85 3.13
N ALA A 79 10.12 -3.53 3.13
CA ALA A 79 10.44 -2.75 1.93
C ALA A 79 11.74 -3.22 1.26
N SER A 80 12.74 -3.66 2.03
CA SER A 80 13.95 -4.26 1.45
C SER A 80 13.70 -5.59 0.78
N GLY A 81 12.79 -6.41 1.32
CA GLY A 81 12.31 -7.63 0.66
C GLY A 81 11.59 -7.29 -0.65
N VAL A 82 10.68 -6.31 -0.61
CA VAL A 82 9.92 -5.82 -1.77
C VAL A 82 10.85 -5.33 -2.89
N ALA A 83 11.88 -4.55 -2.55
CA ALA A 83 12.88 -4.08 -3.50
C ALA A 83 13.70 -5.24 -4.11
N LYS A 84 14.00 -6.30 -3.34
CA LYS A 84 14.66 -7.51 -3.87
C LYS A 84 13.73 -8.34 -4.76
N GLY A 85 12.43 -8.29 -4.49
CA GLY A 85 11.36 -8.85 -5.33
C GLY A 85 11.11 -8.09 -6.64
N LYS A 86 11.96 -7.10 -6.98
CA LYS A 86 11.93 -6.30 -8.21
C LYS A 86 10.70 -5.40 -8.35
N ALA A 87 10.05 -5.03 -7.26
CA ALA A 87 9.15 -3.89 -7.29
C ALA A 87 9.93 -2.63 -7.69
N GLU A 88 9.33 -1.76 -8.49
CA GLU A 88 9.95 -0.52 -8.97
C GLU A 88 9.50 0.69 -8.13
N HIS A 89 8.42 0.53 -7.37
CA HIS A 89 7.80 1.58 -6.58
C HIS A 89 7.24 1.02 -5.25
N ILE A 90 7.44 1.76 -4.17
CA ILE A 90 6.94 1.41 -2.83
C ILE A 90 6.17 2.60 -2.27
N VAL A 91 4.90 2.40 -1.94
CA VAL A 91 4.09 3.40 -1.23
C VAL A 91 4.08 3.07 0.25
N ILE A 92 4.43 4.04 1.09
CA ILE A 92 4.28 3.97 2.54
C ILE A 92 3.10 4.84 2.95
N SER A 93 2.01 4.20 3.37
CA SER A 93 0.81 4.91 3.84
C SER A 93 0.79 5.06 5.35
N GLY A 94 0.51 6.27 5.83
CA GLY A 94 0.25 6.55 7.24
C GLY A 94 -1.09 6.00 7.71
N HIS A 95 -1.26 5.89 9.03
CA HIS A 95 -2.51 5.48 9.69
C HIS A 95 -3.71 6.41 9.41
N ASP A 96 -3.43 7.62 8.94
CA ASP A 96 -4.38 8.70 8.71
C ASP A 96 -5.04 8.66 7.32
N GLY A 97 -4.67 7.69 6.48
CA GLY A 97 -5.29 7.45 5.17
C GLY A 97 -6.82 7.39 5.22
N GLY A 98 -7.48 7.96 4.21
CA GLY A 98 -8.94 7.95 4.11
C GLY A 98 -9.51 6.56 3.80
N THR A 99 -10.79 6.36 4.09
CA THR A 99 -11.55 5.17 3.67
C THR A 99 -13.03 5.49 3.46
N GLY A 100 -13.65 4.83 2.48
CA GLY A 100 -15.08 4.94 2.24
C GLY A 100 -15.95 4.02 3.11
N ALA A 101 -15.35 2.97 3.69
CA ALA A 101 -15.99 2.01 4.60
C ALA A 101 -14.92 1.25 5.39
N SER A 102 -14.99 1.28 6.71
CA SER A 102 -14.08 0.59 7.62
C SER A 102 -14.63 0.53 9.04
N SER A 103 -14.13 -0.42 9.84
CA SER A 103 -14.37 -0.46 11.28
C SER A 103 -13.76 0.77 11.97
N TRP A 104 -14.42 1.29 13.01
CA TRP A 104 -13.90 2.40 13.82
C TRP A 104 -12.60 2.03 14.53
N THR A 105 -12.48 0.77 14.94
CA THR A 105 -11.28 0.23 15.56
C THR A 105 -10.10 0.25 14.61
N GLY A 106 -10.29 -0.12 13.34
CA GLY A 106 -9.23 -0.04 12.32
C GLY A 106 -8.75 1.40 12.13
N ILE A 107 -9.69 2.35 11.98
CA ILE A 107 -9.36 3.77 11.73
C ILE A 107 -8.61 4.40 12.92
N LYS A 108 -8.95 4.01 14.15
CA LYS A 108 -8.43 4.68 15.36
C LYS A 108 -7.21 4.02 15.97
N ASN A 109 -7.01 2.72 15.74
CA ASN A 109 -6.05 1.93 16.51
C ASN A 109 -5.04 1.14 15.66
N ALA A 110 -5.03 1.28 14.33
CA ALA A 110 -4.13 0.54 13.46
C ALA A 110 -3.26 1.45 12.60
N GLY A 111 -2.01 1.02 12.36
CA GLY A 111 -0.99 1.77 11.61
C GLY A 111 -0.23 2.79 12.45
N LEU A 112 0.85 3.33 11.88
CA LEU A 112 1.69 4.40 12.44
C LEU A 112 1.73 5.62 11.52
N PRO A 113 2.24 6.77 12.00
CA PRO A 113 2.43 7.97 11.17
C PRO A 113 3.33 7.68 9.97
N TRP A 114 3.04 8.28 8.81
CA TRP A 114 3.83 8.05 7.60
C TRP A 114 5.27 8.55 7.75
N GLU A 115 5.51 9.58 8.57
CA GLU A 115 6.84 10.14 8.82
C GLU A 115 7.81 9.06 9.34
N LEU A 116 7.34 8.22 10.26
CA LEU A 116 8.13 7.13 10.81
C LEU A 116 8.42 6.05 9.76
N GLY A 117 7.38 5.61 9.04
CA GLY A 117 7.51 4.54 8.06
C GLY A 117 8.34 4.94 6.84
N VAL A 118 8.19 6.17 6.35
CA VAL A 118 8.99 6.72 5.23
C VAL A 118 10.45 6.82 5.63
N ALA A 119 10.74 7.40 6.81
CA ALA A 119 12.10 7.52 7.31
C ALA A 119 12.76 6.15 7.53
N GLU A 120 12.06 5.21 8.16
CA GLU A 120 12.56 3.84 8.37
C GLU A 120 12.83 3.15 7.03
N THR A 121 11.88 3.22 6.09
CA THR A 121 12.02 2.65 4.74
C THR A 121 13.23 3.23 4.01
N HIS A 122 13.37 4.56 4.00
CA HIS A 122 14.51 5.22 3.38
C HIS A 122 15.84 4.74 3.99
N GLN A 123 15.95 4.78 5.32
CA GLN A 123 17.18 4.39 6.04
C GLN A 123 17.54 2.93 5.76
N VAL A 124 16.60 1.99 5.88
CA VAL A 124 16.87 0.57 5.70
C VAL A 124 17.24 0.26 4.24
N LEU A 125 16.58 0.89 3.26
CA LEU A 125 16.93 0.73 1.85
C LEU A 125 18.33 1.28 1.54
N VAL A 126 18.72 2.41 2.14
CA VAL A 126 20.08 2.97 2.00
C VAL A 126 21.12 2.03 2.62
N LEU A 127 20.88 1.56 3.84
CA LEU A 127 21.77 0.64 4.56
C LEU A 127 22.01 -0.67 3.77
N ASN A 128 21.03 -1.11 3.00
CA ASN A 128 21.11 -2.32 2.18
C ASN A 128 21.56 -2.06 0.73
N ASN A 129 21.90 -0.82 0.36
CA ASN A 129 22.24 -0.42 -1.00
C ASN A 129 21.14 -0.78 -2.04
N LEU A 130 19.88 -0.64 -1.61
CA LEU A 130 18.68 -0.91 -2.42
C LEU A 130 17.93 0.38 -2.80
N ARG A 131 18.20 1.51 -2.14
CA ARG A 131 17.40 2.74 -2.30
C ARG A 131 17.33 3.27 -3.72
N SER A 132 18.40 3.10 -4.51
CA SER A 132 18.46 3.53 -5.92
C SER A 132 17.62 2.67 -6.86
N ARG A 133 17.09 1.52 -6.41
CA ARG A 133 16.33 0.58 -7.25
C ARG A 133 14.83 0.88 -7.26
N VAL A 134 14.35 1.65 -6.30
CA VAL A 134 12.93 1.87 -6.07
C VAL A 134 12.63 3.33 -5.83
N VAL A 135 11.48 3.76 -6.34
CA VAL A 135 10.89 5.05 -6.00
C VAL A 135 10.03 4.87 -4.73
N VAL A 136 10.21 5.73 -3.73
CA VAL A 136 9.45 5.69 -2.48
C VAL A 136 8.40 6.79 -2.48
N GLN A 137 7.11 6.45 -2.31
CA GLN A 137 6.02 7.40 -2.19
C GLN A 137 5.51 7.49 -0.76
N ALA A 138 5.28 8.71 -0.26
CA ALA A 138 4.54 8.96 0.97
C ALA A 138 3.05 9.18 0.65
N ASP A 139 2.16 8.60 1.46
CA ASP A 139 0.69 8.78 1.39
C ASP A 139 0.14 8.88 2.82
N GLY A 140 -0.79 9.77 3.09
CA GLY A 140 -1.32 9.99 4.44
C GLY A 140 -1.69 11.44 4.71
N GLN A 141 -2.89 11.85 4.25
CA GLN A 141 -3.47 13.19 4.50
C GLN A 141 -2.50 14.36 4.29
N ILE A 142 -1.60 14.25 3.31
CA ILE A 142 -0.65 15.31 2.96
C ILE A 142 -1.46 16.43 2.30
N ARG A 143 -1.59 17.55 3.00
CA ARG A 143 -2.54 18.62 2.60
C ARG A 143 -1.85 19.93 2.30
N THR A 144 -0.62 20.12 2.77
CA THR A 144 0.10 21.37 2.67
C THR A 144 1.43 21.20 1.93
N GLY A 145 1.95 22.30 1.39
CA GLY A 145 3.30 22.31 0.83
C GLY A 145 4.38 22.00 1.88
N PHE A 146 4.11 22.30 3.16
CA PHE A 146 5.01 21.92 4.24
C PHE A 146 5.10 20.39 4.38
N ASP A 147 3.97 19.70 4.38
CA ASP A 147 3.91 18.23 4.47
C ASP A 147 4.69 17.57 3.32
N VAL A 148 4.52 18.10 2.09
CA VAL A 148 5.26 17.66 0.89
C VAL A 148 6.77 17.77 1.10
N ILE A 149 7.25 18.92 1.60
CA ILE A 149 8.69 19.14 1.82
C ILE A 149 9.21 18.26 2.95
N VAL A 150 8.44 18.07 4.02
CA VAL A 150 8.81 17.16 5.12
C VAL A 150 8.94 15.73 4.58
N ALA A 151 7.98 15.24 3.81
CA ALA A 151 8.04 13.92 3.19
C ALA A 151 9.27 13.75 2.29
N ALA A 152 9.58 14.75 1.46
CA ALA A 152 10.78 14.73 0.62
C ALA A 152 12.06 14.67 1.45
N LEU A 153 12.17 15.46 2.53
CA LEU A 153 13.33 15.46 3.44
C LEU A 153 13.48 14.14 4.20
N LEU A 154 12.36 13.46 4.50
CA LEU A 154 12.37 12.13 5.12
C LEU A 154 12.68 10.99 4.13
N GLY A 155 12.75 11.30 2.84
CA GLY A 155 13.24 10.38 1.82
C GLY A 155 12.20 9.86 0.82
N ALA A 156 11.02 10.48 0.74
CA ALA A 156 10.05 10.23 -0.32
C ALA A 156 10.44 10.92 -1.63
N ASP A 157 10.27 10.21 -2.75
CA ASP A 157 10.46 10.71 -4.12
C ASP A 157 9.12 11.20 -4.72
N GLU A 158 8.01 10.58 -4.34
CA GLU A 158 6.65 10.88 -4.81
C GLU A 158 5.70 11.08 -3.62
N ILE A 159 4.59 11.78 -3.85
CA ILE A 159 3.65 12.19 -2.80
C ILE A 159 2.21 11.90 -3.26
N GLY A 160 1.44 11.23 -2.41
CA GLY A 160 0.04 10.82 -2.64
C GLY A 160 -0.99 11.65 -1.90
#